data_AF-A0A6G1HGJ3-F1
#
_entry.id   AF-A0A6G1HGJ3-F1
#
_cell.length_a   1.000
_cell.length_b   1.000
_cell.length_c   1.000
_cell.angle_alpha   90.00
_cell.angle_beta   90.00
_cell.angle_gamma   90.00
#
_symmetry.space_group_name_H-M   'P 1'
#
loop_
_entity.id
_entity.type
_entity.pdbx_description
1 polymer ?
#
loop_
_entity_poly.entity_id
_entity_poly.type
_entity_poly.pdbx_seq_one_letter_code
_entity_poly.pdbx_strand_id
1 'polypeptide(L)'
;MSPSTSIQLYAELLINIRTVTFFATLSSEHTPLTKAELSADGETITLSHEGETARIRLPTRIKGGGSATLSLPESPAKDLSLRLQLEETREGFLRFPGGVGEMGGGENVVPWDASTFATGKQVRCKSCGARFLGGQVRVWKDLPGEGWAEMMEFWHCHKPHEHGEEGHEHDDVQGKGYAAGQRWVVVKGTGFVDLAYMVCAEDDFEGIEKAAATETSMIPQKLACKTCGAMVGVVDEKAEGWRVFKWSMALSTADGQQESYSAEKWISAQILTAIENDAIRKFVVSSADRERCDDDRALMLWIFTPDLSISSSVGSDERQDPTRVMKVFHRTIHDSGDVIDTDTSVERLYFPEEVLQLLLRSLEKNAELLPETARRFKEWDVGLLQRFDPKAV
;
A
#
# COMPACT_ATOMS: atom_id res chain seq x y z
N MET A 1 30.37 -2.98 0.97
CA MET A 1 30.12 -3.47 -0.40
C MET A 1 29.92 -4.97 -0.30
N SER A 2 28.67 -5.42 -0.27
CA SER A 2 28.36 -6.85 -0.36
C SER A 2 28.77 -7.33 -1.76
N PRO A 3 29.36 -8.52 -1.92
CA PRO A 3 29.72 -9.01 -3.24
C PRO A 3 28.47 -9.07 -4.11
N SER A 4 28.50 -8.42 -5.28
CA SER A 4 27.47 -8.56 -6.29
C SER A 4 27.48 -10.02 -6.75
N THR A 5 26.57 -10.83 -6.24
CA THR A 5 26.40 -12.22 -6.66
C THR A 5 26.02 -12.24 -8.14
N SER A 6 26.69 -13.09 -8.92
CA SER A 6 26.43 -13.27 -10.36
C SER A 6 25.06 -13.90 -10.66
N ILE A 7 24.41 -14.43 -9.61
CA ILE A 7 23.11 -15.09 -9.67
C ILE A 7 22.06 -14.19 -9.01
N GLN A 8 21.05 -13.80 -9.78
CA GLN A 8 19.84 -13.16 -9.27
C GLN A 8 18.67 -14.11 -9.37
N LEU A 9 17.93 -14.28 -8.28
CA LEU A 9 16.78 -15.17 -8.17
C LEU A 9 15.53 -14.37 -7.90
N TYR A 10 14.42 -14.75 -8.53
CA TYR A 10 13.10 -14.19 -8.27
C TYR A 10 12.05 -15.30 -8.35
N ALA A 11 11.07 -15.28 -7.46
CA ALA A 11 9.94 -16.20 -7.49
C ALA A 11 8.65 -15.43 -7.26
N GLU A 12 7.60 -15.79 -8.00
CA GLU A 12 6.26 -15.22 -7.81
C GLU A 12 5.17 -16.28 -7.82
N LEU A 13 4.20 -16.13 -6.91
CA LEU A 13 3.05 -17.01 -6.79
C LEU A 13 1.88 -16.50 -7.63
N LEU A 14 1.54 -17.23 -8.69
CA LEU A 14 0.40 -16.96 -9.54
C LEU A 14 -0.81 -17.73 -9.02
N ILE A 15 -1.51 -17.15 -8.05
CA ILE A 15 -2.58 -17.80 -7.28
C ILE A 15 -3.70 -18.40 -8.15
N ASN A 16 -4.10 -17.70 -9.21
CA ASN A 16 -5.20 -18.11 -10.10
C ASN A 16 -4.87 -19.34 -10.94
N ILE A 17 -3.61 -19.50 -11.34
CA ILE A 17 -3.17 -20.66 -12.13
C ILE A 17 -2.43 -21.69 -11.28
N ARG A 18 -2.35 -21.46 -9.96
CA ARG A 18 -1.75 -22.37 -8.99
C ARG A 18 -0.34 -22.81 -9.38
N THR A 19 0.51 -21.85 -9.71
CA THR A 19 1.93 -22.09 -9.96
C THR A 19 2.82 -21.08 -9.24
N VAL A 20 4.02 -21.52 -8.86
CA VAL A 20 5.12 -20.59 -8.60
C VAL A 20 5.95 -20.52 -9.86
N THR A 21 6.17 -19.31 -10.36
CA THR A 21 7.14 -19.09 -11.44
C THR A 21 8.45 -18.66 -10.80
N PHE A 22 9.49 -19.46 -11.03
CA PHE A 22 10.85 -19.17 -10.58
C PHE A 22 11.68 -18.67 -11.77
N PHE A 23 12.43 -17.61 -11.54
CA PHE A 23 13.33 -16.99 -12.48
C PHE A 23 14.73 -16.92 -11.90
N ALA A 24 15.73 -17.17 -12.73
CA ALA A 24 17.12 -16.92 -12.39
C ALA A 24 17.83 -16.22 -13.55
N THR A 25 18.57 -15.17 -13.24
CA THR A 25 19.46 -14.48 -14.18
C THR A 25 20.91 -14.76 -13.75
N LEU A 26 21.69 -15.26 -14.70
CA LEU A 26 23.09 -15.66 -14.54
C LEU A 26 24.04 -14.70 -15.28
N SER A 27 25.30 -14.62 -14.86
CA SER A 27 26.34 -13.87 -15.57
C SER A 27 26.70 -14.48 -16.94
N SER A 28 26.66 -15.81 -17.06
CA SER A 28 26.95 -16.58 -18.26
C SER A 28 25.82 -17.58 -18.55
N GLU A 29 25.87 -18.23 -19.71
CA GLU A 29 24.90 -19.27 -20.04
C GLU A 29 25.04 -20.45 -19.08
N HIS A 30 23.92 -21.04 -18.69
CA HIS A 30 23.97 -22.22 -17.83
C HIS A 30 24.71 -23.38 -18.53
N THR A 31 25.36 -24.21 -17.72
CA THR A 31 26.15 -25.36 -18.17
C THR A 31 25.56 -26.65 -17.60
N PRO A 32 26.03 -27.85 -18.02
CA PRO A 32 25.63 -29.11 -17.38
C PRO A 32 25.99 -29.21 -15.89
N LEU A 33 26.84 -28.32 -15.37
CA LEU A 33 27.18 -28.22 -13.95
C LEU A 33 26.24 -27.29 -13.19
N THR A 34 25.45 -26.46 -13.87
CA THR A 34 24.43 -25.61 -13.24
C THR A 34 23.32 -26.49 -12.67
N LYS A 35 22.97 -26.26 -11.41
CA LYS A 35 21.94 -27.05 -10.71
C LYS A 35 21.00 -26.15 -9.94
N ALA A 36 19.70 -26.45 -10.05
CA ALA A 36 18.66 -25.91 -9.20
C ALA A 36 18.11 -27.03 -8.32
N GLU A 37 18.05 -26.81 -7.01
CA GLU A 37 17.64 -27.83 -6.04
C GLU A 37 16.56 -27.26 -5.11
N LEU A 38 15.50 -28.04 -4.91
CA LEU A 38 14.43 -27.75 -3.96
C LEU A 38 14.75 -28.39 -2.61
N SER A 39 14.64 -27.65 -1.51
CA SER A 39 14.83 -28.18 -0.16
C SER A 39 13.84 -29.30 0.17
N ALA A 40 14.18 -30.13 1.16
CA ALA A 40 13.34 -31.26 1.58
C ALA A 40 11.95 -30.84 2.06
N ASP A 41 11.83 -29.65 2.66
CA ASP A 41 10.57 -29.05 3.11
C ASP A 41 9.79 -28.35 1.99
N GLY A 42 10.36 -28.23 0.78
CA GLY A 42 9.72 -27.57 -0.37
C GLY A 42 9.60 -26.05 -0.24
N GLU A 43 10.28 -25.42 0.72
CA GLU A 43 10.16 -23.98 1.00
C GLU A 43 11.31 -23.14 0.47
N THR A 44 12.44 -23.73 0.09
CA THR A 44 13.64 -23.02 -0.35
C THR A 44 14.15 -23.59 -1.66
N ILE A 45 14.48 -22.72 -2.60
CA ILE A 45 15.19 -23.10 -3.82
C ILE A 45 16.63 -22.58 -3.77
N THR A 46 17.57 -23.44 -4.13
CA THR A 46 18.99 -23.11 -4.22
C THR A 46 19.46 -23.30 -5.65
N LEU A 47 20.16 -22.32 -6.20
CA LEU A 47 20.78 -22.39 -7.52
C LEU A 47 22.30 -22.26 -7.37
N SER A 48 23.03 -23.21 -7.95
CA SER A 48 24.49 -23.20 -8.01
C SER A 48 24.97 -23.12 -9.46
N HIS A 49 25.87 -22.18 -9.73
CA HIS A 49 26.41 -21.89 -11.06
C HIS A 49 27.85 -21.34 -10.92
N GLU A 50 28.79 -21.91 -11.69
CA GLU A 50 30.21 -21.47 -11.72
C GLU A 50 30.90 -21.31 -10.34
N GLY A 51 30.52 -22.15 -9.37
CA GLY A 51 31.08 -22.10 -8.01
C GLY A 51 30.39 -21.10 -7.08
N GLU A 52 29.47 -20.28 -7.59
CA GLU A 52 28.58 -19.44 -6.80
C GLU A 52 27.28 -20.16 -6.47
N THR A 53 26.62 -19.73 -5.40
CA THR A 53 25.34 -20.28 -4.97
C THR A 53 24.46 -19.15 -4.45
N ALA A 54 23.23 -19.09 -4.93
CA ALA A 54 22.18 -18.21 -4.41
C ALA A 54 20.98 -19.04 -3.95
N ARG A 55 20.23 -18.51 -2.99
CA ARG A 55 19.02 -19.15 -2.47
C ARG A 55 17.95 -18.13 -2.16
N ILE A 56 16.69 -18.52 -2.34
CA ILE A 56 15.53 -17.74 -1.88
C ILE A 56 14.51 -18.69 -1.24
N ARG A 57 13.77 -18.16 -0.27
CA ARG A 57 12.54 -18.81 0.19
C ARG A 57 11.48 -18.67 -0.90
N LEU A 58 10.66 -19.69 -1.11
CA LEU A 58 9.56 -19.66 -2.06
C LEU A 58 8.32 -19.03 -1.42
N PRO A 59 7.47 -18.36 -2.20
CA PRO A 59 6.18 -17.81 -1.75
C PRO A 59 5.25 -18.82 -1.06
N THR A 60 5.40 -20.10 -1.39
CA THR A 60 4.60 -21.20 -0.86
C THR A 60 5.33 -22.52 -1.08
N ARG A 61 4.89 -23.58 -0.41
CA ARG A 61 5.46 -24.92 -0.51
C ARG A 61 5.16 -25.58 -1.86
N ILE A 62 6.16 -26.23 -2.45
CA ILE A 62 6.09 -26.90 -3.76
C ILE A 62 6.12 -28.42 -3.62
N LYS A 63 5.39 -29.15 -4.48
CA LYS A 63 5.38 -30.63 -4.50
C LYS A 63 6.74 -31.18 -4.88
N GLY A 64 7.10 -32.32 -4.32
CA GLY A 64 8.36 -33.01 -4.61
C GLY A 64 9.44 -32.80 -3.56
N GLY A 65 9.04 -32.52 -2.30
CA GLY A 65 9.94 -32.50 -1.16
C GLY A 65 10.81 -33.78 -1.10
N GLY A 66 12.13 -33.59 -1.11
CA GLY A 66 13.09 -34.68 -1.16
C GLY A 66 14.50 -34.34 -1.68
N SER A 67 14.91 -33.06 -1.68
CA SER A 67 16.16 -32.62 -2.33
C SER A 67 16.17 -32.89 -3.84
N ALA A 68 15.03 -32.66 -4.50
CA ALA A 68 14.90 -32.91 -5.94
C ALA A 68 15.66 -31.85 -6.75
N THR A 69 16.54 -32.30 -7.64
CA THR A 69 17.13 -31.46 -8.68
C THR A 69 16.05 -31.13 -9.71
N LEU A 70 15.86 -29.84 -9.99
CA LEU A 70 14.89 -29.35 -10.96
C LEU A 70 15.47 -29.41 -12.37
N SER A 71 14.66 -29.82 -13.33
CA SER A 71 15.05 -29.84 -14.74
C SER A 71 15.19 -28.41 -15.28
N LEU A 72 16.38 -28.08 -15.77
CA LEU A 72 16.66 -26.81 -16.45
C LEU A 72 16.28 -26.91 -17.95
N PRO A 73 16.05 -25.78 -18.64
CA PRO A 73 15.85 -25.76 -20.09
C PRO A 73 17.01 -26.44 -20.83
N GLU A 74 16.73 -27.13 -21.94
CA GLU A 74 17.77 -27.84 -22.71
C GLU A 74 18.74 -26.90 -23.43
N SER A 75 18.26 -25.74 -23.85
CA SER A 75 19.06 -24.74 -24.57
C SER A 75 19.81 -23.84 -23.59
N PRO A 76 21.15 -23.71 -23.72
CA PRO A 76 21.94 -22.76 -22.93
C PRO A 76 21.34 -21.36 -22.96
N ALA A 77 21.17 -20.79 -21.78
CA ALA A 77 20.56 -19.48 -21.59
C ALA A 77 21.07 -18.85 -20.29
N LYS A 78 21.14 -17.51 -20.28
CA LYS A 78 21.45 -16.71 -19.09
C LYS A 78 20.24 -16.53 -18.18
N ASP A 79 19.06 -16.39 -18.79
CA ASP A 79 17.78 -16.27 -18.09
C ASP A 79 17.07 -17.62 -18.09
N LEU A 80 16.84 -18.14 -16.89
CA LEU A 80 16.13 -19.39 -16.66
C LEU A 80 14.73 -19.07 -16.13
N SER A 81 13.72 -19.80 -16.62
CA SER A 81 12.37 -19.74 -16.09
C SER A 81 11.82 -21.15 -15.89
N LEU A 82 11.39 -21.43 -14.66
CA LEU A 82 10.82 -22.72 -14.26
C LEU A 82 9.41 -22.50 -13.71
N ARG A 83 8.49 -23.38 -14.09
CA ARG A 83 7.14 -23.42 -13.51
C ARG A 83 7.04 -24.56 -12.50
N LEU A 84 6.84 -24.22 -11.24
CA LEU A 84 6.77 -25.15 -10.12
C LEU A 84 5.30 -25.37 -9.71
N GLN A 85 4.93 -26.63 -9.54
CA GLN A 85 3.58 -27.04 -9.17
C GLN A 85 3.41 -27.03 -7.64
N LEU A 86 2.35 -26.38 -7.14
CA LEU A 86 2.11 -26.24 -5.71
C LEU A 86 1.79 -27.57 -5.01
N GLU A 87 2.22 -27.67 -3.75
CA GLU A 87 1.75 -28.69 -2.80
C GLU A 87 0.47 -28.23 -2.11
N GLU A 88 -0.67 -28.66 -2.66
CA GLU A 88 -1.96 -28.48 -1.99
C GLU A 88 -2.05 -29.43 -0.80
N THR A 89 -1.95 -28.88 0.41
CA THR A 89 -2.24 -29.62 1.64
C THR A 89 -3.75 -29.77 1.87
N ARG A 90 -4.59 -28.90 1.28
CA ARG A 90 -6.05 -28.98 1.21
C ARG A 90 -6.58 -28.30 -0.06
N GLU A 91 -7.49 -28.96 -0.79
CA GLU A 91 -8.14 -28.40 -1.98
C GLU A 91 -8.90 -27.11 -1.62
N GLY A 92 -8.71 -26.05 -2.42
CA GLY A 92 -9.40 -24.76 -2.24
C GLY A 92 -8.76 -23.78 -1.23
N PHE A 93 -7.63 -24.13 -0.62
CA PHE A 93 -6.96 -23.36 0.43
C PHE A 93 -5.61 -22.76 0.02
N LEU A 94 -5.39 -22.45 -1.26
CA LEU A 94 -4.27 -21.56 -1.62
C LEU A 94 -4.57 -20.16 -1.09
N ARG A 95 -4.26 -19.97 0.19
CA ARG A 95 -4.36 -18.74 0.94
C ARG A 95 -2.94 -18.21 1.10
N PHE A 96 -2.78 -16.90 1.03
CA PHE A 96 -1.60 -16.29 1.63
C PHE A 96 -1.53 -16.80 3.08
N PRO A 97 -0.40 -17.39 3.51
CA PRO A 97 -0.32 -17.93 4.86
C PRO A 97 -0.54 -16.75 5.82
N GLY A 98 -1.65 -16.73 6.58
CA GLY A 98 -2.00 -15.65 7.51
C GLY A 98 -3.43 -15.09 7.45
N GLY A 99 -4.28 -15.46 6.48
CA GLY A 99 -5.66 -14.95 6.42
C GLY A 99 -6.58 -15.49 7.53
N VAL A 100 -6.90 -14.65 8.51
CA VAL A 100 -7.96 -14.89 9.50
C VAL A 100 -9.29 -14.52 8.85
N GLY A 101 -10.07 -15.52 8.43
CA GLY A 101 -11.41 -15.31 7.88
C GLY A 101 -11.78 -16.28 6.75
N GLU A 102 -13.06 -16.62 6.65
CA GLU A 102 -13.62 -17.55 5.65
C GLU A 102 -13.82 -16.93 4.26
N MET A 103 -13.30 -15.72 3.97
CA MET A 103 -13.42 -15.08 2.66
C MET A 103 -12.07 -14.58 2.13
N GLY A 104 -11.57 -15.24 1.07
CA GLY A 104 -10.68 -14.67 0.05
C GLY A 104 -9.28 -14.21 0.47
N GLY A 105 -8.23 -14.83 -0.09
CA GLY A 105 -6.86 -14.30 -0.09
C GLY A 105 -6.70 -13.06 -0.98
N GLY A 106 -7.48 -12.00 -0.72
CA GLY A 106 -7.50 -10.76 -1.48
C GLY A 106 -7.78 -9.51 -0.62
N GLU A 107 -8.11 -9.68 0.67
CA GLU A 107 -8.52 -8.58 1.54
C GLU A 107 -7.44 -7.48 1.66
N ASN A 108 -7.90 -6.23 1.54
CA ASN A 108 -7.12 -5.03 1.79
C ASN A 108 -6.95 -4.83 3.31
N VAL A 109 -6.03 -5.60 3.90
CA VAL A 109 -5.69 -5.48 5.31
C VAL A 109 -4.89 -4.21 5.54
N VAL A 110 -5.33 -3.38 6.48
CA VAL A 110 -4.68 -2.10 6.82
C VAL A 110 -4.60 -1.95 8.34
N PRO A 111 -3.42 -1.65 8.91
CA PRO A 111 -3.26 -1.49 10.34
C PRO A 111 -3.81 -0.15 10.83
N TRP A 112 -3.87 -0.04 12.16
CA TRP A 112 -4.21 1.20 12.87
C TRP A 112 -5.63 1.67 12.54
N ASP A 113 -6.60 0.82 12.83
CA ASP A 113 -8.01 1.18 12.97
C ASP A 113 -8.25 1.98 14.27
N ALA A 114 -9.46 2.48 14.46
CA ALA A 114 -9.85 3.20 15.67
C ALA A 114 -9.64 2.36 16.94
N SER A 115 -9.85 1.05 16.87
CA SER A 115 -9.62 0.15 18.01
C SER A 115 -8.15 0.16 18.44
N THR A 116 -7.22 0.18 17.49
CA THR A 116 -5.78 0.29 17.74
C THR A 116 -5.44 1.59 18.46
N PHE A 117 -5.97 2.73 18.01
CA PHE A 117 -5.72 4.02 18.68
C PHE A 117 -6.36 4.10 20.07
N ALA A 118 -7.53 3.45 20.26
CA ALA A 118 -8.21 3.39 21.55
C ALA A 118 -7.44 2.60 22.63
N THR A 119 -6.45 1.79 22.25
CA THR A 119 -5.57 1.11 23.22
C THR A 119 -4.65 2.05 24.02
N GLY A 120 -4.61 3.35 23.69
CA GLY A 120 -3.80 4.34 24.39
C GLY A 120 -2.33 4.37 23.96
N LYS A 121 -1.98 3.72 22.84
CA LYS A 121 -0.65 3.83 22.22
C LYS A 121 -0.33 5.28 21.90
N GLN A 122 0.90 5.72 22.18
CA GLN A 122 1.31 7.08 21.88
C GLN A 122 1.60 7.24 20.39
N VAL A 123 0.91 8.21 19.78
CA VAL A 123 1.16 8.65 18.41
C VAL A 123 2.37 9.59 18.37
N ARG A 124 3.34 9.26 17.53
CA ARG A 124 4.62 9.95 17.42
C ARG A 124 4.98 10.27 15.98
N CYS A 125 5.87 11.23 15.79
CA CYS A 125 6.53 11.51 14.53
C CYS A 125 7.42 10.33 14.13
N LYS A 126 7.24 9.80 12.93
CA LYS A 126 8.10 8.75 12.38
C LYS A 126 9.56 9.21 12.25
N SER A 127 9.80 10.49 11.96
CA SER A 127 11.15 11.01 11.68
C SER A 127 11.99 11.29 12.93
N CYS A 128 11.38 11.72 14.04
CA CYS A 128 12.12 12.11 15.25
C CYS A 128 11.58 11.52 16.56
N GLY A 129 10.47 10.78 16.52
CA GLY A 129 9.85 10.18 17.71
C GLY A 129 9.10 11.14 18.64
N ALA A 130 9.03 12.43 18.30
CA ALA A 130 8.28 13.43 19.07
C ALA A 130 6.79 13.08 19.13
N ARG A 131 6.15 13.28 20.28
CA ARG A 131 4.73 12.96 20.47
C ARG A 131 3.86 13.97 19.73
N PHE A 132 2.84 13.49 19.02
CA PHE A 132 1.86 14.36 18.36
C PHE A 132 0.72 14.76 19.29
N LEU A 133 0.16 13.80 20.03
CA LEU A 133 -1.02 14.00 20.89
C LEU A 133 -0.65 14.19 22.37
N GLY A 134 -1.38 15.09 23.04
CA GLY A 134 -1.25 15.37 24.47
C GLY A 134 -2.03 14.44 25.40
N GLY A 135 -2.92 13.61 24.84
CA GLY A 135 -3.81 12.71 25.61
C GLY A 135 -5.23 13.23 25.83
N GLN A 136 -5.62 14.29 25.12
CA GLN A 136 -6.96 14.87 25.12
C GLN A 136 -7.98 13.97 24.38
N VAL A 137 -7.53 13.21 23.37
CA VAL A 137 -8.37 12.31 22.57
C VAL A 137 -8.74 11.07 23.39
N ARG A 138 -10.03 10.91 23.68
CA ARG A 138 -10.58 9.81 24.49
C ARG A 138 -11.40 8.82 23.70
N VAL A 139 -11.93 9.25 22.56
CA VAL A 139 -12.82 8.45 21.70
C VAL A 139 -12.20 8.37 20.32
N TRP A 140 -12.11 7.17 19.77
CA TRP A 140 -11.66 6.93 18.41
C TRP A 140 -12.78 6.29 17.61
N LYS A 141 -13.00 6.78 16.39
CA LYS A 141 -14.02 6.27 15.47
C LYS A 141 -13.42 6.07 14.09
N ASP A 142 -13.71 4.94 13.45
CA ASP A 142 -13.35 4.74 12.05
C ASP A 142 -14.28 5.57 11.16
N LEU A 143 -13.70 6.20 10.14
CA LEU A 143 -14.44 6.81 9.06
C LEU A 143 -14.86 5.72 8.08
N PRO A 144 -16.11 5.74 7.59
CA PRO A 144 -16.59 4.80 6.59
C PRO A 144 -16.00 5.00 5.17
N GLY A 145 -14.96 5.83 5.03
CA GLY A 145 -14.27 6.16 3.78
C GLY A 145 -14.52 7.60 3.30
N GLU A 146 -13.59 8.13 2.50
CA GLU A 146 -13.71 9.43 1.84
C GLU A 146 -14.90 9.39 0.85
N GLY A 147 -15.83 10.34 0.95
CA GLY A 147 -17.04 10.38 0.12
C GLY A 147 -18.26 9.61 0.65
N TRP A 148 -18.16 8.87 1.77
CA TRP A 148 -19.33 8.19 2.36
C TRP A 148 -20.45 9.18 2.74
N ALA A 149 -20.08 10.34 3.28
CA ALA A 149 -21.03 11.40 3.61
C ALA A 149 -21.76 11.94 2.36
N GLU A 150 -21.07 12.00 1.21
CA GLU A 150 -21.66 12.40 -0.07
C GLU A 150 -22.56 11.28 -0.62
N MET A 151 -22.13 10.01 -0.51
CA MET A 151 -22.96 8.83 -0.85
C MET A 151 -24.25 8.74 -0.04
N MET A 152 -24.23 9.15 1.23
CA MET A 152 -25.42 9.20 2.06
C MET A 152 -26.48 10.17 1.52
N GLU A 153 -26.10 11.23 0.80
CA GLU A 153 -27.07 12.13 0.16
C GLU A 153 -27.81 11.46 -1.02
N PHE A 154 -27.15 10.53 -1.71
CA PHE A 154 -27.71 9.78 -2.84
C PHE A 154 -28.54 8.56 -2.41
N TRP A 155 -28.42 8.12 -1.15
CA TRP A 155 -29.12 6.95 -0.62
C TRP A 155 -30.57 7.21 -0.18
N HIS A 156 -30.98 8.47 -0.11
CA HIS A 156 -32.35 8.83 0.27
C HIS A 156 -33.22 9.01 -0.98
N CYS A 157 -34.15 8.06 -1.22
CA CYS A 157 -35.16 8.20 -2.28
C CYS A 157 -36.04 9.46 -2.09
N HIS A 158 -36.17 9.94 -0.83
CA HIS A 158 -36.70 11.24 -0.46
C HIS A 158 -35.88 11.75 0.72
N LYS A 159 -35.41 13.02 0.68
CA LYS A 159 -34.84 13.66 1.89
C LYS A 159 -35.88 13.53 3.01
N PRO A 160 -35.50 13.09 4.23
CA PRO A 160 -36.42 13.16 5.35
C PRO A 160 -36.95 14.59 5.41
N HIS A 161 -38.25 14.75 5.23
CA HIS A 161 -38.85 16.07 5.25
C HIS A 161 -38.52 16.70 6.59
N GLU A 162 -37.85 17.85 6.57
CA GLU A 162 -37.88 18.80 7.67
C GLU A 162 -39.33 19.29 7.77
N HIS A 163 -40.21 18.46 8.32
CA HIS A 163 -41.46 18.95 8.83
C HIS A 163 -41.09 19.75 10.08
N GLY A 164 -40.90 21.06 9.88
CA GLY A 164 -41.16 22.01 10.93
C GLY A 164 -42.57 21.74 11.42
N GLU A 165 -42.68 21.19 12.62
CA GLU A 165 -43.59 21.64 13.68
C GLU A 165 -43.56 20.64 14.85
N GLU A 166 -43.12 21.17 16.00
CA GLU A 166 -43.59 20.87 17.34
C GLU A 166 -43.30 19.48 17.96
N GLY A 167 -42.37 19.45 18.92
CA GLY A 167 -42.66 18.78 20.19
C GLY A 167 -41.86 17.53 20.59
N HIS A 168 -40.77 17.17 19.92
CA HIS A 168 -39.88 16.12 20.44
C HIS A 168 -38.42 16.57 20.49
N GLU A 169 -37.94 16.85 21.71
CA GLU A 169 -36.51 16.99 22.04
C GLU A 169 -35.77 15.71 21.58
N HIS A 170 -35.17 15.78 20.40
CA HIS A 170 -34.18 14.79 19.95
C HIS A 170 -32.79 15.25 20.40
N ASP A 171 -32.52 15.08 21.69
CA ASP A 171 -31.19 15.29 22.31
C ASP A 171 -30.17 14.20 21.88
N ASP A 172 -30.59 13.22 21.08
CA ASP A 172 -29.81 12.02 20.70
C ASP A 172 -29.15 12.05 19.31
N VAL A 173 -29.34 13.13 18.53
CA VAL A 173 -28.76 13.22 17.16
C VAL A 173 -27.37 13.87 17.18
N GLN A 174 -27.11 14.79 18.12
CA GLN A 174 -25.80 15.45 18.25
C GLN A 174 -24.68 14.50 18.70
N GLY A 175 -25.01 13.41 19.41
CA GLY A 175 -24.03 12.40 19.83
C GLY A 175 -23.58 11.45 18.71
N LYS A 176 -24.34 11.38 17.62
CA LYS A 176 -24.12 10.39 16.55
C LYS A 176 -23.28 10.92 15.40
N GLY A 177 -23.28 12.22 15.10
CA GLY A 177 -22.35 12.83 14.13
C GLY A 177 -22.53 12.41 12.66
N TYR A 178 -23.59 11.66 12.33
CA TYR A 178 -23.87 11.18 10.97
C TYR A 178 -25.38 11.28 10.69
N ALA A 179 -25.84 12.40 10.12
CA ALA A 179 -27.20 12.56 9.61
C ALA A 179 -27.15 13.15 8.20
N ALA A 180 -28.14 12.82 7.36
CA ALA A 180 -28.24 13.31 5.99
C ALA A 180 -28.24 14.85 5.96
N GLY A 181 -27.30 15.45 5.23
CA GLY A 181 -27.11 16.91 5.16
C GLY A 181 -26.28 17.53 6.30
N GLN A 182 -25.78 16.74 7.26
CA GLN A 182 -24.81 17.24 8.25
C GLN A 182 -23.38 16.98 7.81
N ARG A 183 -22.63 18.07 7.62
CA ARG A 183 -21.17 18.04 7.49
C ARG A 183 -20.60 17.43 8.78
N TRP A 184 -19.85 16.34 8.68
CA TRP A 184 -19.16 15.82 9.86
C TRP A 184 -18.05 16.81 10.22
N VAL A 185 -18.04 17.23 11.47
CA VAL A 185 -17.05 18.17 12.02
C VAL A 185 -16.34 17.48 13.16
N VAL A 186 -15.05 17.73 13.26
CA VAL A 186 -14.25 17.15 14.33
C VAL A 186 -14.64 17.77 15.66
N VAL A 187 -14.93 16.92 16.64
CA VAL A 187 -15.20 17.33 18.01
C VAL A 187 -13.95 17.10 18.84
N LYS A 188 -13.54 18.12 19.60
CA LYS A 188 -12.41 18.04 20.53
C LYS A 188 -12.48 16.79 21.41
N GLY A 189 -11.37 16.08 21.52
CA GLY A 189 -11.29 14.83 22.28
C GLY A 189 -11.82 13.59 21.54
N THR A 190 -12.24 13.73 20.29
CA THR A 190 -12.60 12.62 19.39
C THR A 190 -11.65 12.59 18.19
N GLY A 191 -11.04 11.44 17.95
CA GLY A 191 -10.20 11.18 16.78
C GLY A 191 -10.95 10.33 15.77
N PHE A 192 -10.92 10.75 14.51
CA PHE A 192 -11.46 10.01 13.38
C PHE A 192 -10.33 9.35 12.60
N VAL A 193 -10.50 8.09 12.23
CA VAL A 193 -9.46 7.28 11.59
C VAL A 193 -9.92 6.87 10.20
N ASP A 194 -9.17 7.27 9.19
CA ASP A 194 -9.36 6.80 7.81
C ASP A 194 -8.31 5.73 7.47
N LEU A 195 -8.34 5.21 6.25
CA LEU A 195 -7.36 4.28 5.71
C LEU A 195 -5.93 4.84 5.80
N ALA A 196 -5.73 6.08 5.37
CA ALA A 196 -4.42 6.69 5.16
C ALA A 196 -4.04 7.80 6.16
N TYR A 197 -5.01 8.28 6.93
CA TYR A 197 -4.83 9.41 7.83
C TYR A 197 -5.70 9.28 9.08
N MET A 198 -5.47 10.16 10.05
CA MET A 198 -6.40 10.43 11.14
C MET A 198 -6.71 11.93 11.19
N VAL A 199 -7.88 12.29 11.72
CA VAL A 199 -8.30 13.67 11.90
C VAL A 199 -8.66 13.92 13.36
N CYS A 200 -8.07 14.93 13.97
CA CYS A 200 -8.39 15.40 15.33
C CYS A 200 -8.47 16.93 15.35
N ALA A 201 -9.00 17.50 16.44
CA ALA A 201 -9.08 18.95 16.58
C ALA A 201 -7.66 19.53 16.74
N GLU A 202 -7.45 20.78 16.31
CA GLU A 202 -6.17 21.49 16.48
C GLU A 202 -5.67 21.43 17.93
N ASP A 203 -6.57 21.64 18.89
CA ASP A 203 -6.30 21.60 20.33
C ASP A 203 -5.84 20.24 20.87
N ASP A 204 -6.08 19.15 20.13
CA ASP A 204 -5.68 17.80 20.55
C ASP A 204 -4.19 17.52 20.23
N PHE A 205 -3.58 18.36 19.41
CA PHE A 205 -2.18 18.24 19.00
C PHE A 205 -1.25 19.15 19.81
N GLU A 206 -0.22 18.54 20.42
CA GLU A 206 0.83 19.27 21.13
C GLU A 206 2.10 19.41 20.28
N GLY A 207 2.42 18.39 19.48
CA GLY A 207 3.68 18.30 18.73
C GLY A 207 3.62 18.67 17.25
N ILE A 208 2.49 19.21 16.77
CA ILE A 208 2.26 19.60 15.37
C ILE A 208 1.94 21.09 15.31
N GLU A 209 2.41 21.77 14.27
CA GLU A 209 2.12 23.17 13.97
C GLU A 209 1.82 23.39 12.48
N LYS A 210 1.23 24.54 12.15
CA LYS A 210 1.06 24.98 10.76
C LYS A 210 2.43 25.37 10.20
N ALA A 211 2.81 24.80 9.06
CA ALA A 211 4.03 25.19 8.36
C ALA A 211 3.92 26.64 7.85
N ALA A 212 5.05 27.30 7.57
CA ALA A 212 5.03 28.65 7.00
C ALA A 212 4.18 28.68 5.71
N ALA A 213 3.24 29.61 5.64
CA ALA A 213 2.30 29.71 4.52
C ALA A 213 3.06 30.05 3.23
N THR A 214 2.84 29.26 2.18
CA THR A 214 2.96 29.72 0.79
C THR A 214 1.66 30.45 0.45
N GLU A 215 1.75 31.69 -0.03
CA GLU A 215 0.64 32.65 -0.22
C GLU A 215 -0.43 32.26 -1.27
N THR A 216 -0.62 30.97 -1.54
CA THR A 216 -1.52 30.46 -2.59
C THR A 216 -2.80 29.90 -1.97
N SER A 217 -3.91 30.62 -2.13
CA SER A 217 -5.21 30.37 -1.46
C SER A 217 -5.94 29.08 -1.84
N MET A 218 -5.39 28.21 -2.69
CA MET A 218 -6.05 26.97 -3.15
C MET A 218 -5.43 25.68 -2.62
N ILE A 219 -4.25 25.73 -2.01
CA ILE A 219 -3.56 24.53 -1.48
C ILE A 219 -3.86 24.42 0.02
N PRO A 220 -4.26 23.23 0.53
CA PRO A 220 -4.45 23.03 1.95
C PRO A 220 -3.21 23.43 2.76
N GLN A 221 -3.42 24.18 3.85
CA GLN A 221 -2.35 24.60 4.74
C GLN A 221 -1.60 23.38 5.30
N LYS A 222 -0.30 23.25 5.00
CA LYS A 222 0.53 22.12 5.44
C LYS A 222 0.77 22.15 6.94
N LEU A 223 0.87 20.96 7.54
CA LEU A 223 1.21 20.72 8.94
C LEU A 223 2.62 20.13 9.06
N ALA A 224 3.37 20.58 10.04
CA ALA A 224 4.73 20.14 10.32
C ALA A 224 4.90 19.70 11.78
N CYS A 225 5.84 18.77 12.01
CA CYS A 225 6.25 18.41 13.36
C CYS A 225 7.04 19.57 14.00
N LYS A 226 6.64 20.03 15.20
CA LYS A 226 7.32 21.11 15.94
C LYS A 226 8.80 20.83 16.26
N THR A 227 9.19 19.56 16.31
CA THR A 227 10.54 19.16 16.73
C THR A 227 11.53 19.08 15.57
N CYS A 228 11.12 18.50 14.43
CA CYS A 228 12.02 18.28 13.29
C CYS A 228 11.60 18.98 12.00
N GLY A 229 10.44 19.65 11.98
CA GLY A 229 9.90 20.33 10.80
C GLY A 229 9.41 19.41 9.68
N ALA A 230 9.41 18.09 9.88
CA ALA A 230 8.91 17.15 8.88
C ALA A 230 7.42 17.42 8.57
N MET A 231 7.02 17.35 7.30
CA MET A 231 5.61 17.44 6.90
C MET A 231 4.86 16.20 7.39
N VAL A 232 3.73 16.41 8.08
CA VAL A 232 2.97 15.35 8.74
C VAL A 232 1.50 15.30 8.31
N GLY A 233 1.01 16.32 7.63
CA GLY A 233 -0.42 16.45 7.37
C GLY A 233 -0.81 17.76 6.70
N VAL A 234 -2.11 17.99 6.66
CA VAL A 234 -2.73 19.22 6.15
C VAL A 234 -3.91 19.61 7.04
N VAL A 235 -4.24 20.91 7.05
CA VAL A 235 -5.50 21.39 7.62
C VAL A 235 -6.65 20.94 6.73
N ASP A 236 -7.67 20.34 7.35
CA ASP A 236 -8.91 19.93 6.69
C ASP A 236 -10.01 20.92 7.03
N GLU A 237 -10.25 21.88 6.13
CA GLU A 237 -11.28 22.91 6.29
C GLU A 237 -12.71 22.34 6.24
N LYS A 238 -12.89 21.19 5.58
CA LYS A 238 -14.21 20.52 5.52
C LYS A 238 -14.54 19.90 6.87
N ALA A 239 -13.56 19.27 7.51
CA ALA A 239 -13.72 18.63 8.81
C ALA A 239 -13.49 19.57 10.01
N GLU A 240 -13.03 20.81 9.77
CA GLU A 240 -12.55 21.76 10.80
C GLU A 240 -11.50 21.15 11.73
N GLY A 241 -10.60 20.35 11.16
CA GLY A 241 -9.62 19.57 11.89
C GLY A 241 -8.28 19.51 11.20
N TRP A 242 -7.35 18.79 11.82
CA TRP A 242 -6.02 18.56 11.28
C TRP A 242 -5.92 17.10 10.83
N ARG A 243 -5.71 16.91 9.52
CA ARG A 243 -5.53 15.61 8.88
C ARG A 243 -4.06 15.23 8.94
N VAL A 244 -3.71 14.23 9.75
CA VAL A 244 -2.34 13.74 9.93
C VAL A 244 -2.17 12.41 9.22
N PHE A 245 -1.18 12.31 8.35
CA PHE A 245 -0.95 11.14 7.52
C PHE A 245 -0.30 10.00 8.30
N LYS A 246 -0.84 8.77 8.18
CA LYS A 246 -0.32 7.59 8.88
C LYS A 246 1.11 7.25 8.47
N TRP A 247 1.53 7.51 7.24
CA TRP A 247 2.92 7.30 6.80
C TRP A 247 3.94 8.25 7.46
N SER A 248 3.49 9.33 8.10
CA SER A 248 4.32 10.26 8.87
C SER A 248 4.35 9.93 10.38
N MET A 249 3.60 8.90 10.79
CA MET A 249 3.39 8.52 12.18
C MET A 249 4.13 7.23 12.55
N ALA A 250 4.40 7.09 13.85
CA ALA A 250 4.79 5.86 14.50
C ALA A 250 3.95 5.67 15.77
N LEU A 251 3.54 4.44 16.07
CA LEU A 251 2.86 4.09 17.32
C LEU A 251 3.84 3.45 18.29
N SER A 252 3.71 3.79 19.57
CA SER A 252 4.47 3.09 20.61
C SER A 252 3.84 1.71 20.87
N THR A 253 4.67 0.68 20.89
CA THR A 253 4.27 -0.69 21.24
C THR A 253 4.31 -0.89 22.77
N ALA A 254 3.73 -1.99 23.26
CA ALA A 254 3.75 -2.34 24.68
C ALA A 254 5.19 -2.47 25.24
N ASP A 255 6.12 -2.91 24.40
CA ASP A 255 7.54 -3.10 24.74
C ASP A 255 8.37 -1.81 24.62
N GLY A 256 7.73 -0.67 24.35
CA GLY A 256 8.39 0.63 24.19
C GLY A 256 9.09 0.83 22.84
N GLN A 257 9.04 -0.16 21.93
CA GLN A 257 9.48 -0.01 20.54
C GLN A 257 8.51 0.86 19.74
N GLN A 258 8.99 1.45 18.64
CA GLN A 258 8.14 2.19 17.71
C GLN A 258 7.76 1.30 16.52
N GLU A 259 6.47 1.21 16.26
CA GLU A 259 5.92 0.58 15.06
C GLU A 259 5.62 1.67 14.02
N SER A 260 6.12 1.48 12.81
CA SER A 260 5.79 2.35 11.67
C SER A 260 5.84 1.56 10.38
N TYR A 261 5.18 2.07 9.35
CA TYR A 261 5.11 1.42 8.03
C TYR A 261 5.58 2.37 6.93
N SER A 262 6.05 1.81 5.81
CA SER A 262 6.44 2.60 4.64
C SER A 262 5.23 3.29 4.01
N ALA A 263 5.44 4.48 3.43
CA ALA A 263 4.39 5.20 2.70
C ALA A 263 3.81 4.38 1.55
N GLU A 264 4.66 3.56 0.92
CA GLU A 264 4.32 2.61 -0.13
C GLU A 264 3.15 1.67 0.25
N LYS A 265 3.13 1.15 1.48
CA LYS A 265 2.04 0.27 1.94
C LYS A 265 0.71 1.01 2.07
N TRP A 266 0.74 2.26 2.53
CA TRP A 266 -0.44 3.12 2.63
C TRP A 266 -0.96 3.57 1.25
N ILE A 267 -0.06 3.82 0.29
CA ILE A 267 -0.44 4.10 -1.10
C ILE A 267 -1.09 2.87 -1.72
N SER A 268 -0.49 1.70 -1.54
CA SER A 268 -1.05 0.42 -1.99
C SER A 268 -2.46 0.18 -1.45
N ALA A 269 -2.67 0.43 -0.15
CA ALA A 269 -3.97 0.31 0.48
C ALA A 269 -5.02 1.23 -0.17
N GLN A 270 -4.69 2.49 -0.42
CA GLN A 270 -5.61 3.44 -1.08
C GLN A 270 -5.97 3.02 -2.50
N ILE A 271 -4.98 2.57 -3.29
CA ILE A 271 -5.23 2.07 -4.65
C ILE A 271 -6.13 0.82 -4.61
N LEU A 272 -5.95 -0.08 -3.64
CA LEU A 272 -6.80 -1.26 -3.49
C LEU A 272 -8.23 -0.90 -3.13
N THR A 273 -8.43 0.04 -2.21
CA THR A 273 -9.77 0.56 -1.88
C THR A 273 -10.44 1.19 -3.10
N ALA A 274 -9.70 1.95 -3.92
CA ALA A 274 -10.23 2.49 -5.17
C ALA A 274 -10.63 1.37 -6.16
N ILE A 275 -9.82 0.32 -6.30
CA ILE A 275 -10.18 -0.86 -7.11
C ILE A 275 -11.44 -1.55 -6.58
N GLU A 276 -11.58 -1.68 -5.26
CA GLU A 276 -12.72 -2.34 -4.61
C GLU A 276 -14.01 -1.53 -4.78
N ASN A 277 -13.92 -0.20 -4.71
CA ASN A 277 -15.06 0.71 -4.83
C ASN A 277 -15.51 0.89 -6.30
N ASP A 278 -14.56 1.10 -7.21
CA ASP A 278 -14.85 1.50 -8.59
C ASP A 278 -14.77 0.34 -9.59
N ALA A 279 -14.26 -0.83 -9.16
CA ALA A 279 -13.99 -1.99 -10.02
C ALA A 279 -13.05 -1.70 -11.21
N ILE A 280 -12.28 -0.61 -11.14
CA ILE A 280 -11.33 -0.14 -12.16
C ILE A 280 -9.89 -0.47 -11.74
N ARG A 281 -9.00 -0.67 -12.72
CA ARG A 281 -7.58 -1.00 -12.48
C ARG A 281 -6.58 -0.06 -13.15
N LYS A 282 -7.05 0.96 -13.86
CA LYS A 282 -6.19 1.99 -14.43
C LYS A 282 -6.46 3.30 -13.74
N PHE A 283 -5.39 3.99 -13.37
CA PHE A 283 -5.49 5.25 -12.66
C PHE A 283 -4.56 6.28 -13.28
N VAL A 284 -5.03 7.51 -13.37
CA VAL A 284 -4.19 8.68 -13.58
C VAL A 284 -3.97 9.31 -12.22
N VAL A 285 -2.72 9.33 -11.76
CA VAL A 285 -2.34 9.90 -10.48
C VAL A 285 -1.73 11.27 -10.70
N SER A 286 -2.34 12.28 -10.11
CA SER A 286 -1.91 13.67 -10.18
C SER A 286 -1.64 14.26 -8.80
N SER A 287 -0.87 15.34 -8.78
CA SER A 287 -0.62 16.08 -7.56
C SER A 287 -1.86 16.87 -7.13
N ALA A 288 -2.23 16.76 -5.85
CA ALA A 288 -3.26 17.58 -5.24
C ALA A 288 -2.82 19.05 -5.07
N ASP A 289 -1.50 19.29 -5.06
CA ASP A 289 -0.89 20.58 -4.76
C ASP A 289 -0.68 21.46 -6.00
N ARG A 290 -0.90 20.92 -7.20
CA ARG A 290 -0.71 21.66 -8.46
C ARG A 290 -2.03 22.31 -8.86
N GLU A 291 -1.98 23.61 -9.09
CA GLU A 291 -2.97 24.25 -9.97
C GLU A 291 -2.91 23.57 -11.34
N ARG A 292 -4.01 23.62 -12.12
CA ARG A 292 -4.01 23.17 -13.53
C ARG A 292 -2.99 23.99 -14.33
N CYS A 293 -1.72 23.57 -14.32
CA CYS A 293 -0.64 24.16 -15.10
C CYS A 293 -0.47 23.40 -16.42
N ASP A 294 0.01 24.09 -17.46
CA ASP A 294 0.23 23.54 -18.81
C ASP A 294 1.28 22.40 -18.90
N ASP A 295 2.01 22.05 -17.83
CA ASP A 295 2.85 20.84 -17.76
C ASP A 295 2.20 19.81 -16.83
N ASP A 296 1.10 19.23 -17.30
CA ASP A 296 0.27 18.24 -16.59
C ASP A 296 0.93 16.85 -16.60
N ARG A 297 2.13 16.77 -16.00
CA ARG A 297 2.81 15.50 -15.77
C ARG A 297 2.02 14.71 -14.75
N ALA A 298 1.42 13.62 -15.21
CA ALA A 298 0.73 12.66 -14.38
C ALA A 298 1.37 11.28 -14.52
N LEU A 299 1.12 10.43 -13.53
CA LEU A 299 1.55 9.04 -13.57
C LEU A 299 0.36 8.17 -13.95
N MET A 300 0.44 7.51 -15.10
CA MET A 300 -0.56 6.52 -15.49
C MET A 300 -0.16 5.17 -14.90
N LEU A 301 -1.07 4.58 -14.13
CA LEU A 301 -0.93 3.26 -13.52
C LEU A 301 -1.91 2.29 -14.16
N TRP A 302 -1.45 1.06 -14.33
CA TRP A 302 -2.30 -0.09 -14.60
C TRP A 302 -1.94 -1.20 -13.63
N ILE A 303 -2.86 -1.48 -12.70
CA ILE A 303 -2.70 -2.49 -11.66
C ILE A 303 -2.96 -3.87 -12.27
N PHE A 304 -1.90 -4.48 -12.78
CA PHE A 304 -1.97 -5.77 -13.49
C PHE A 304 -2.34 -6.91 -12.55
N THR A 305 -1.70 -6.98 -11.38
CA THR A 305 -2.01 -7.97 -10.34
C THR A 305 -2.07 -7.27 -8.99
N PRO A 306 -3.27 -7.11 -8.40
CA PRO A 306 -3.42 -6.38 -7.13
C PRO A 306 -2.83 -7.15 -5.95
N ASP A 307 -2.71 -8.48 -6.05
CA ASP A 307 -2.17 -9.32 -4.99
C ASP A 307 -1.21 -10.38 -5.52
N LEU A 308 0.05 -10.29 -5.11
CA LEU A 308 1.12 -11.17 -5.53
C LEU A 308 2.05 -11.44 -4.34
N SER A 309 2.42 -12.69 -4.11
CA SER A 309 3.51 -13.03 -3.19
C SER A 309 4.78 -13.26 -3.99
N ILE A 310 5.85 -12.56 -3.63
CA ILE A 310 7.15 -12.65 -4.30
C ILE A 310 8.27 -12.98 -3.34
N SER A 311 9.40 -13.43 -3.89
CA SER A 311 10.68 -13.51 -3.20
C SER A 311 11.79 -13.15 -4.17
N SER A 312 12.81 -12.43 -3.70
CA SER A 312 13.92 -11.99 -4.54
C SER A 312 15.24 -12.10 -3.80
N SER A 313 16.31 -12.49 -4.48
CA SER A 313 17.66 -12.48 -3.90
C SER A 313 18.27 -11.09 -3.85
N VAL A 314 17.63 -10.08 -4.46
CA VAL A 314 18.06 -8.68 -4.38
C VAL A 314 17.88 -8.19 -2.95
N GLY A 315 18.98 -7.83 -2.30
CA GLY A 315 19.00 -7.49 -0.87
C GLY A 315 18.08 -6.33 -0.50
N SER A 316 17.55 -6.39 0.72
CA SER A 316 16.78 -5.30 1.32
C SER A 316 16.88 -5.39 2.84
N ASP A 317 17.11 -4.26 3.50
CA ASP A 317 17.18 -4.19 4.96
C ASP A 317 15.78 -4.25 5.62
N GLU A 318 14.72 -3.96 4.85
CA GLU A 318 13.35 -3.82 5.35
C GLU A 318 12.41 -4.94 4.87
N ARG A 319 12.72 -5.59 3.73
CA ARG A 319 11.86 -6.61 3.12
C ARG A 319 12.11 -7.98 3.74
N GLN A 320 11.03 -8.62 4.18
CA GLN A 320 11.05 -10.02 4.61
C GLN A 320 10.36 -10.88 3.56
N ASP A 321 11.13 -11.73 2.89
CA ASP A 321 10.60 -12.61 1.86
C ASP A 321 10.07 -13.94 2.46
N PRO A 322 8.96 -14.47 1.95
CA PRO A 322 8.15 -13.91 0.87
C PRO A 322 7.35 -12.67 1.30
N THR A 323 7.29 -11.67 0.43
CA THR A 323 6.55 -10.42 0.68
C THR A 323 5.33 -10.33 -0.21
N ARG A 324 4.27 -9.68 0.30
CA ARG A 324 3.06 -9.36 -0.47
C ARG A 324 3.23 -8.02 -1.19
N VAL A 325 2.91 -8.00 -2.48
CA VAL A 325 3.04 -6.84 -3.35
C VAL A 325 1.86 -6.75 -4.31
N MET A 326 1.69 -5.60 -4.96
CA MET A 326 0.94 -5.46 -6.21
C MET A 326 1.93 -5.27 -7.36
N LYS A 327 1.63 -5.88 -8.52
CA LYS A 327 2.37 -5.69 -9.76
C LYS A 327 1.70 -4.59 -10.57
N VAL A 328 2.45 -3.54 -10.86
CA VAL A 328 1.96 -2.30 -11.45
C VAL A 328 2.72 -2.00 -12.73
N PHE A 329 1.98 -1.78 -13.80
CA PHE A 329 2.52 -1.22 -15.04
C PHE A 329 2.36 0.28 -14.94
N HIS A 330 3.42 1.04 -15.19
CA HIS A 330 3.40 2.49 -15.07
C HIS A 330 4.09 3.18 -16.24
N ARG A 331 3.67 4.42 -16.48
CA ARG A 331 4.36 5.34 -17.40
C ARG A 331 4.01 6.78 -17.03
N THR A 332 4.94 7.68 -17.29
CA THR A 332 4.66 9.12 -17.19
C THR A 332 3.88 9.55 -18.42
N ILE A 333 2.82 10.33 -18.23
CA ILE A 333 2.01 10.92 -19.30
C ILE A 333 1.98 12.44 -19.15
N HIS A 334 1.76 13.11 -20.29
CA HIS A 334 1.42 14.53 -20.38
C HIS A 334 -0.05 14.63 -20.81
N ASP A 335 -0.70 15.77 -20.57
CA ASP A 335 -2.11 16.03 -20.91
C ASP A 335 -3.08 14.98 -20.35
N SER A 336 -3.12 14.88 -19.01
CA SER A 336 -3.85 13.82 -18.34
C SER A 336 -5.38 13.94 -18.44
N GLY A 337 -5.90 15.13 -18.76
CA GLY A 337 -7.34 15.37 -18.98
C GLY A 337 -7.90 14.55 -20.14
N ASP A 338 -7.22 14.57 -21.29
CA ASP A 338 -7.67 13.89 -22.51
C ASP A 338 -7.78 12.38 -22.33
N VAL A 339 -6.91 11.79 -21.50
CA VAL A 339 -6.92 10.34 -21.24
C VAL A 339 -8.20 9.91 -20.53
N ILE A 340 -8.64 10.68 -19.54
CA ILE A 340 -9.81 10.33 -18.72
C ILE A 340 -11.11 10.58 -19.49
N ASP A 341 -11.17 11.70 -20.22
CA ASP A 341 -12.36 12.05 -21.01
C ASP A 341 -12.62 11.03 -22.13
N THR A 342 -11.58 10.31 -22.56
CA THR A 342 -11.66 9.32 -23.65
C THR A 342 -11.81 7.88 -23.17
N ASP A 343 -11.24 7.49 -22.01
CA ASP A 343 -11.24 6.12 -21.50
C ASP A 343 -11.99 5.99 -20.17
N THR A 344 -13.26 5.58 -20.24
CA THR A 344 -14.10 5.29 -19.06
C THR A 344 -13.59 4.15 -18.16
N SER A 345 -12.51 3.45 -18.54
CA SER A 345 -11.83 2.46 -17.70
C SER A 345 -10.68 3.04 -16.88
N VAL A 346 -10.60 4.37 -16.76
CA VAL A 346 -9.53 5.10 -16.07
C VAL A 346 -10.13 6.07 -15.06
N GLU A 347 -9.69 5.96 -13.80
CA GLU A 347 -10.07 6.87 -12.73
C GLU A 347 -8.94 7.82 -12.33
N ARG A 348 -9.26 8.94 -11.68
CA ARG A 348 -8.26 9.89 -11.19
C ARG A 348 -8.03 9.73 -9.69
N LEU A 349 -6.75 9.65 -9.31
CA LEU A 349 -6.33 9.72 -7.90
C LEU A 349 -5.51 10.98 -7.68
N TYR A 350 -5.69 11.61 -6.52
CA TYR A 350 -4.93 12.77 -6.10
C TYR A 350 -4.07 12.41 -4.90
N PHE A 351 -2.77 12.65 -5.01
CA PHE A 351 -1.84 12.55 -3.89
C PHE A 351 -1.10 13.86 -3.67
N PRO A 352 -0.67 14.18 -2.44
CA PRO A 352 0.32 15.24 -2.21
C PRO A 352 1.54 15.03 -3.11
N GLU A 353 2.18 16.11 -3.57
CA GLU A 353 3.31 16.02 -4.51
C GLU A 353 4.41 15.09 -3.98
N GLU A 354 4.71 15.17 -2.68
CA GLU A 354 5.77 14.36 -2.06
C GLU A 354 5.45 12.85 -2.09
N VAL A 355 4.16 12.51 -2.02
CA VAL A 355 3.65 11.14 -2.08
C VAL A 355 3.68 10.62 -3.51
N LEU A 356 3.30 11.43 -4.51
CA LEU A 356 3.42 11.09 -5.93
C LEU A 356 4.88 10.81 -6.32
N GLN A 357 5.81 11.67 -5.89
CA GLN A 357 7.24 11.47 -6.12
C GLN A 357 7.79 10.23 -5.39
N LEU A 358 7.25 9.90 -4.21
CA LEU A 358 7.59 8.67 -3.51
C LEU A 358 7.08 7.43 -4.24
N LEU A 359 5.86 7.48 -4.78
CA LEU A 359 5.26 6.40 -5.55
C LEU A 359 6.11 6.06 -6.78
N LEU A 360 6.46 7.06 -7.60
CA LEU A 360 7.29 6.86 -8.78
C LEU A 360 8.64 6.23 -8.43
N ARG A 361 9.35 6.82 -7.45
CA ARG A 361 10.63 6.28 -6.99
C ARG A 361 10.52 4.85 -6.43
N SER A 362 9.40 4.53 -5.76
CA SER A 362 9.18 3.17 -5.23
C SER A 362 8.98 2.17 -6.36
N LEU A 363 8.21 2.52 -7.39
CA LEU A 363 8.02 1.69 -8.58
C LEU A 363 9.34 1.44 -9.31
N GLU A 364 10.12 2.49 -9.55
CA GLU A 364 11.44 2.40 -10.21
C GLU A 364 12.43 1.57 -9.40
N LYS A 365 12.54 1.84 -8.10
CA LYS A 365 13.42 1.09 -7.20
C LYS A 365 13.03 -0.39 -7.13
N ASN A 366 11.73 -0.68 -6.98
CA ASN A 366 11.27 -2.05 -6.81
C ASN A 366 11.21 -2.83 -8.14
N ALA A 367 11.33 -2.17 -9.29
CA ALA A 367 11.55 -2.85 -10.56
C ALA A 367 12.87 -3.65 -10.55
N GLU A 368 13.86 -3.25 -9.74
CA GLU A 368 15.12 -3.99 -9.60
C GLU A 368 14.92 -5.39 -8.99
N LEU A 369 13.83 -5.63 -8.27
CA LEU A 369 13.49 -6.93 -7.71
C LEU A 369 13.12 -7.95 -8.80
N LEU A 370 12.63 -7.46 -9.94
CA LEU A 370 12.24 -8.25 -11.09
C LEU A 370 13.47 -8.60 -11.93
N PRO A 371 13.45 -9.79 -12.59
CA PRO A 371 14.39 -10.09 -13.67
C PRO A 371 14.39 -8.99 -14.72
N GLU A 372 15.53 -8.68 -15.33
CA GLU A 372 15.67 -7.58 -16.29
C GLU A 372 14.66 -7.68 -17.44
N THR A 373 14.45 -8.90 -17.94
CA THR A 373 13.48 -9.21 -19.01
C THR A 373 12.02 -8.96 -18.63
N ALA A 374 11.71 -8.84 -17.33
CA ALA A 374 10.37 -8.61 -16.79
C ALA A 374 10.12 -7.16 -16.36
N ARG A 375 11.11 -6.26 -16.49
CA ARG A 375 10.99 -4.85 -16.08
C ARG A 375 10.22 -3.97 -17.07
N ARG A 376 9.94 -4.48 -18.27
CA ARG A 376 9.17 -3.77 -19.31
C ARG A 376 8.15 -4.67 -19.96
N PHE A 377 7.00 -4.10 -20.28
CA PHE A 377 5.96 -4.72 -21.08
C PHE A 377 5.45 -3.73 -22.12
N LYS A 378 5.92 -3.89 -23.37
CA LYS A 378 5.68 -2.94 -24.46
C LYS A 378 6.14 -1.52 -24.04
N GLU A 379 5.24 -0.54 -24.03
CA GLU A 379 5.47 0.85 -23.63
C GLU A 379 5.40 1.09 -22.12
N TRP A 380 5.12 0.06 -21.32
CA TRP A 380 4.99 0.16 -19.87
C TRP A 380 6.26 -0.29 -19.16
N ASP A 381 6.69 0.50 -18.17
CA ASP A 381 7.63 0.03 -17.17
C ASP A 381 6.87 -0.78 -16.10
N VAL A 382 7.51 -1.79 -15.53
CA VAL A 382 6.91 -2.72 -14.57
C VAL A 382 7.56 -2.53 -13.21
N GLY A 383 6.76 -2.17 -12.22
CA GLY A 383 7.18 -2.00 -10.83
C GLY A 383 6.34 -2.85 -9.87
N LEU A 384 6.80 -2.91 -8.63
CA LEU A 384 6.10 -3.58 -7.53
C LEU A 384 5.84 -2.58 -6.41
N LEU A 385 4.64 -2.61 -5.82
CA LEU A 385 4.34 -1.89 -4.58
C LEU A 385 4.02 -2.86 -3.45
N GLN A 386 4.71 -2.71 -2.33
CA GLN A 386 4.51 -3.50 -1.12
C GLN A 386 3.14 -3.27 -0.53
N ARG A 387 2.54 -4.37 -0.07
CA ARG A 387 1.28 -4.37 0.66
C ARG A 387 1.51 -4.65 2.13
N PHE A 388 0.50 -4.37 2.94
CA PHE A 388 0.43 -4.93 4.28
C PHE A 388 0.24 -6.45 4.23
N ASP A 389 0.93 -7.13 5.13
CA ASP A 389 0.81 -8.56 5.35
C ASP A 389 -0.03 -8.79 6.62
N PRO A 390 -1.09 -9.63 6.58
CA PRO A 390 -1.89 -9.97 7.76
C PRO A 390 -1.10 -10.50 8.96
N LYS A 391 0.13 -10.99 8.78
CA LYS A 391 1.01 -11.42 9.89
C LYS A 391 1.79 -10.28 10.55
N ALA A 392 1.85 -9.12 9.90
CA ALA A 392 2.62 -7.95 10.33
C ALA A 392 1.72 -6.80 10.84
N VAL A 393 0.42 -7.04 10.86
CA VAL A 393 -0.66 -6.21 11.43
C VAL A 393 -1.28 -7.02 12.56
#